data_AF-A0A2U2B520-F1
#
_entry.id   AF-A0A2U2B520-F1
#
_cell.length_a   1.000
_cell.length_b   1.000
_cell.length_c   1.000
_cell.angle_alpha   90.00
_cell.angle_beta   90.00
_cell.angle_gamma   90.00
#
_symmetry.space_group_name_H-M   'P 1'
#
loop_
_entity.id
_entity.type
_entity.pdbx_description
1 polymer ?
#
loop_
_entity_poly.entity_id
_entity_poly.type
_entity_poly.pdbx_seq_one_letter_code
_entity_poly.pdbx_strand_id
1 'polypeptide(L)'
;MAIINKTFRYILRKAKSPFRRARLWLKKRLGWLGVPTIEPYMGFSNGRDVYITGNVMEDKGLDKPKPGQRLRTNMLAMFKRYVSDEISGVRVRVSFHDQSEVVETDELGIFHCFFEFDSDLPSEPHFETAYYELLDEVVENQGEIKVEGDILVVSGEAPLGVVSDIDDTVMVSHSTNTLKKLKLMLFKNARTRVPFEGVAAFYRALRKGNLGQKGPNPVFFVSSSEWNLYDLLVDFFEYREIPAGPLLLQELEHSIFQFWKSGGGNHEHKLEKIRFLFSFFPHLEFVLIGDSGQRDPEIYLQAAREYPHRVKAVYIRCIGKAHKNRQTLEVASEMEKLDVPMLLIENTEEAARHALMNGYIDPSSMPDIARQLEEDHNFTFTDTFTSEEATVSS
;
A
#
# COMPACT_ATOMS: atom_id res chain seq x y z
N MET A 1 37.04 13.29 -15.78
CA MET A 1 35.91 13.52 -16.73
C MET A 1 35.60 12.37 -17.71
N ALA A 2 36.25 11.19 -17.65
CA ALA A 2 36.08 10.16 -18.70
C ALA A 2 35.19 8.94 -18.33
N ILE A 3 34.93 8.66 -17.05
CA ILE A 3 34.16 7.47 -16.63
C ILE A 3 32.64 7.75 -16.55
N ILE A 4 32.26 8.99 -16.22
CA ILE A 4 30.89 9.47 -15.90
C ILE A 4 29.96 9.61 -17.14
N ASN A 5 30.50 9.41 -18.34
CA ASN A 5 29.74 9.58 -19.58
C ASN A 5 29.07 8.27 -20.05
N LYS A 6 29.43 7.11 -19.48
CA LYS A 6 28.94 5.79 -19.93
C LYS A 6 27.64 5.39 -19.22
N THR A 7 27.56 5.55 -17.90
CA THR A 7 26.37 5.21 -17.09
C THR A 7 25.17 6.10 -17.44
N PHE A 8 25.38 7.41 -17.57
CA PHE A 8 24.30 8.30 -17.99
C PHE A 8 23.88 8.10 -19.45
N ARG A 9 24.82 7.79 -20.36
CA ARG A 9 24.45 7.37 -21.72
C ARG A 9 23.68 6.07 -21.72
N TYR A 10 23.94 5.16 -20.78
CA TYR A 10 23.20 3.92 -20.60
C TYR A 10 21.78 4.16 -20.09
N ILE A 11 21.61 5.00 -19.06
CA ILE A 11 20.30 5.43 -18.52
C ILE A 11 19.49 6.16 -19.61
N LEU A 12 20.10 7.13 -20.30
CA LEU A 12 19.47 7.79 -21.45
C LEU A 12 19.12 6.79 -22.56
N ARG A 13 19.98 5.80 -22.83
CA ARG A 13 19.70 4.80 -23.86
C ARG A 13 18.49 3.94 -23.48
N LYS A 14 18.33 3.57 -22.21
CA LYS A 14 17.24 2.73 -21.70
C LYS A 14 15.91 3.45 -21.47
N ALA A 15 15.92 4.77 -21.26
CA ALA A 15 14.69 5.56 -21.23
C ALA A 15 13.95 5.49 -22.59
N LYS A 16 12.81 4.78 -22.65
CA LYS A 16 12.05 4.55 -23.89
C LYS A 16 11.28 5.79 -24.37
N SER A 17 10.86 6.68 -23.46
CA SER A 17 10.15 7.91 -23.82
C SER A 17 11.11 9.02 -24.27
N PRO A 18 10.94 9.59 -25.49
CA PRO A 18 11.77 10.69 -25.99
C PRO A 18 11.66 11.96 -25.13
N PHE A 19 10.51 12.18 -24.49
CA PHE A 19 10.31 13.30 -23.56
C PHE A 19 11.10 13.09 -22.26
N ARG A 20 11.06 11.88 -21.67
CA ARG A 20 11.83 11.54 -20.47
C ARG A 20 13.33 11.64 -20.72
N ARG A 21 13.81 11.16 -21.88
CA ARG A 21 15.20 11.34 -22.34
C ARG A 21 15.63 12.81 -22.39
N ALA A 22 14.82 13.66 -23.02
CA ALA A 22 15.13 15.09 -23.16
C ALA A 22 15.18 15.79 -21.79
N ARG A 23 14.26 15.44 -20.88
CA ARG A 23 14.22 15.97 -19.51
C ARG A 23 15.44 15.54 -18.68
N LEU A 24 15.77 14.25 -18.64
CA LEU A 24 16.97 13.74 -17.94
C LEU A 24 18.25 14.39 -18.49
N TRP A 25 18.37 14.47 -19.83
CA TRP A 25 19.50 15.13 -20.49
C TRP A 25 19.63 16.61 -20.08
N LEU A 26 18.52 17.35 -20.07
CA LEU A 26 18.49 18.75 -19.68
C LEU A 26 18.86 18.93 -18.20
N LYS A 27 18.28 18.13 -17.30
CA LYS A 27 18.60 18.17 -15.87
C LYS A 27 20.07 17.89 -15.60
N LYS A 28 20.66 16.88 -16.26
CA LYS A 28 22.10 16.61 -16.09
C LYS A 28 22.94 17.76 -16.61
N ARG A 29 22.61 18.29 -17.79
CA ARG A 29 23.35 19.42 -18.38
C ARG A 29 23.31 20.66 -17.50
N LEU A 30 22.22 20.85 -16.75
CA LEU A 30 22.04 21.98 -15.84
C LEU A 30 22.53 21.69 -14.40
N GLY A 31 23.01 20.48 -14.11
CA GLY A 31 23.44 20.07 -12.77
C GLY A 31 22.29 19.99 -11.75
N TRP A 32 21.07 19.70 -12.22
CA TRP A 32 19.84 19.68 -11.40
C TRP A 32 19.34 18.26 -11.09
N LEU A 33 20.13 17.22 -11.35
CA LEU A 33 19.76 15.89 -10.87
C LEU A 33 19.93 15.85 -9.35
N GLY A 34 18.88 15.42 -8.64
CA GLY A 34 18.97 15.11 -7.21
C GLY A 34 19.89 13.92 -6.93
N VAL A 35 20.26 13.73 -5.67
CA VAL A 35 21.01 12.53 -5.23
C VAL A 35 20.06 11.33 -5.35
N PRO A 36 20.44 10.22 -5.99
CA PRO A 36 19.58 9.05 -6.05
C PRO A 36 19.33 8.50 -4.64
N THR A 37 18.12 8.00 -4.41
CA THR A 37 17.75 7.27 -3.19
C THR A 37 17.01 6.00 -3.57
N ILE A 38 17.12 4.98 -2.72
CA ILE A 38 16.31 3.77 -2.79
C ILE A 38 15.19 3.94 -1.77
N GLU A 39 13.95 3.72 -2.20
CA GLU A 39 12.75 3.63 -1.37
C GLU A 39 12.30 2.17 -1.33
N PRO A 40 12.66 1.42 -0.27
CA PRO A 40 12.18 0.05 -0.10
C PRO A 40 10.68 0.06 0.20
N TYR A 41 9.95 -0.81 -0.49
CA TYR A 41 8.58 -1.11 -0.12
C TYR A 41 8.56 -2.31 0.81
N MET A 42 7.62 -2.31 1.75
CA MET A 42 7.42 -3.42 2.67
C MET A 42 7.20 -4.71 1.88
N GLY A 43 8.18 -5.61 1.93
CA GLY A 43 8.12 -6.93 1.33
C GLY A 43 7.36 -7.90 2.23
N PHE A 44 7.18 -9.13 1.76
CA PHE A 44 6.54 -10.16 2.57
C PHE A 44 7.01 -11.57 2.20
N SER A 45 6.90 -12.47 3.16
CA SER A 45 7.25 -13.87 3.00
C SER A 45 6.13 -14.79 3.47
N ASN A 46 5.94 -15.93 2.80
CA ASN A 46 5.04 -17.00 3.23
C ASN A 46 5.75 -18.04 4.14
N GLY A 47 6.96 -17.73 4.62
CA GLY A 47 7.83 -18.63 5.35
C GLY A 47 8.87 -19.33 4.48
N ARG A 48 8.69 -19.36 3.16
CA ARG A 48 9.61 -20.03 2.22
C ARG A 48 10.03 -19.12 1.08
N ASP A 49 9.04 -18.53 0.44
CA ASP A 49 9.21 -17.58 -0.66
C ASP A 49 9.16 -16.18 -0.07
N VAL A 50 9.97 -15.27 -0.61
CA VAL A 50 10.01 -13.87 -0.22
C VAL A 50 9.80 -13.01 -1.46
N TYR A 51 8.86 -12.09 -1.38
CA TYR A 51 8.64 -11.06 -2.39
C TYR A 51 9.10 -9.71 -1.86
N ILE A 52 10.00 -9.08 -2.61
CA ILE A 52 10.59 -7.78 -2.29
C ILE A 52 10.43 -6.85 -3.49
N THR A 53 10.07 -5.61 -3.21
CA THR A 53 9.99 -4.56 -4.23
C THR A 53 10.37 -3.20 -3.63
N GLY A 54 10.64 -2.24 -4.48
CA GLY A 54 11.02 -0.88 -4.11
C GLY A 54 11.23 -0.02 -5.35
N ASN A 55 11.54 1.26 -5.12
CA ASN A 55 11.76 2.23 -6.19
C ASN A 55 13.12 2.92 -6.02
N VAL A 56 13.75 3.31 -7.12
CA VAL A 56 14.90 4.20 -7.14
C VAL A 56 14.50 5.52 -7.77
N MET A 57 14.67 6.62 -7.02
CA MET A 57 14.22 7.94 -7.41
C MET A 57 15.20 9.05 -6.98
N GLU A 58 14.97 10.28 -7.43
CA GLU A 58 15.75 11.45 -6.99
C GLU A 58 15.32 11.90 -5.59
N ASP A 59 16.25 11.97 -4.63
CA ASP A 59 16.02 12.64 -3.36
C ASP A 59 15.94 14.16 -3.57
N LYS A 60 14.88 14.77 -3.05
CA LYS A 60 14.67 16.22 -3.07
C LYS A 60 15.16 16.93 -1.80
N GLY A 61 15.73 16.19 -0.84
CA GLY A 61 16.30 16.75 0.40
C GLY A 61 15.24 17.33 1.33
N LEU A 62 14.08 16.69 1.41
CA LEU A 62 12.98 17.13 2.29
C LEU A 62 12.93 16.25 3.54
N ASP A 63 13.20 16.84 4.71
CA ASP A 63 13.13 16.17 6.02
C ASP A 63 11.80 15.41 6.23
N LYS A 64 11.87 14.24 6.90
CA LYS A 64 10.68 13.55 7.41
C LYS A 64 9.87 14.47 8.35
N PRO A 65 8.55 14.30 8.42
CA PRO A 65 7.68 14.93 9.42
C PRO A 65 8.30 14.98 10.82
N LYS A 66 8.40 16.16 11.43
CA LYS A 66 8.80 16.27 12.84
C LYS A 66 7.56 16.30 13.73
N PRO A 67 7.55 15.59 14.88
CA PRO A 67 6.45 15.65 15.83
C PRO A 67 6.13 17.10 16.22
N GLY A 68 4.84 17.47 16.22
CA GLY A 68 4.37 18.80 16.64
C GLY A 68 4.34 19.89 15.55
N GLN A 69 4.63 19.58 14.28
CA GLN A 69 4.47 20.55 13.19
C GLN A 69 3.01 20.64 12.67
N ARG A 70 2.64 21.83 12.16
CA ARG A 70 1.31 22.10 11.57
C ARG A 70 0.97 21.09 10.48
N LEU A 71 -0.20 20.44 10.59
CA LEU A 71 -0.73 19.43 9.65
C LEU A 71 -0.63 19.85 8.17
N ARG A 72 -0.89 21.12 7.85
CA ARG A 72 -0.79 21.65 6.49
C ARG A 72 0.65 21.71 5.96
N THR A 73 1.62 22.08 6.80
CA THR A 73 3.03 22.15 6.43
C THR A 73 3.60 20.76 6.24
N ASN A 74 3.21 19.84 7.13
CA ASN A 74 3.61 18.44 7.09
C ASN A 74 3.12 17.75 5.80
N MET A 75 1.84 17.90 5.47
CA MET A 75 1.26 17.32 4.26
C MET A 75 1.76 17.97 2.95
N LEU A 76 2.15 19.25 2.97
CA LEU A 76 2.78 19.89 1.80
C LEU A 76 4.21 19.38 1.58
N ALA A 77 4.96 19.09 2.65
CA ALA A 77 6.28 18.46 2.57
C ALA A 77 6.17 17.02 2.04
N MET A 78 5.24 16.23 2.56
CA MET A 78 4.90 14.89 2.03
C MET A 78 4.52 14.96 0.54
N PHE A 79 3.70 15.93 0.15
CA PHE A 79 3.31 16.12 -1.24
C PHE A 79 4.49 16.51 -2.16
N LYS A 80 5.45 17.30 -1.68
CA LYS A 80 6.62 17.67 -2.49
C LYS A 80 7.58 16.49 -2.71
N ARG A 81 7.60 15.51 -1.79
CA ARG A 81 8.29 14.21 -1.96
C ARG A 81 7.62 13.36 -3.04
N TYR A 82 6.28 13.33 -3.09
CA TYR A 82 5.50 12.62 -4.12
C TYR A 82 5.89 12.99 -5.57
N VAL A 83 6.26 14.25 -5.85
CA VAL A 83 6.72 14.64 -7.19
C VAL A 83 8.20 14.31 -7.36
N SER A 84 8.64 13.09 -7.09
CA SER A 84 10.03 12.68 -7.37
C SER A 84 10.20 12.18 -8.80
N ASP A 85 11.42 12.26 -9.33
CA ASP A 85 11.77 11.72 -10.64
C ASP A 85 12.31 10.29 -10.47
N GLU A 86 11.65 9.35 -11.12
CA GLU A 86 12.02 7.94 -11.18
C GLU A 86 13.34 7.72 -11.93
N ILE A 87 14.18 6.79 -11.46
CA ILE A 87 15.48 6.45 -12.04
C ILE A 87 15.46 5.04 -12.60
N SER A 88 15.30 4.95 -13.92
CA SER A 88 15.18 3.69 -14.66
C SER A 88 16.52 3.05 -15.06
N GLY A 89 16.55 1.72 -15.14
CA GLY A 89 17.66 0.94 -15.69
C GLY A 89 18.93 0.93 -14.85
N VAL A 90 18.81 1.12 -13.54
CA VAL A 90 19.93 1.03 -12.58
C VAL A 90 19.85 -0.27 -11.80
N ARG A 91 21.01 -0.78 -11.40
CA ARG A 91 21.13 -2.05 -10.68
C ARG A 91 21.09 -1.83 -9.18
N VAL A 92 20.27 -2.62 -8.51
CA VAL A 92 20.13 -2.67 -7.05
C VAL A 92 20.50 -4.07 -6.59
N ARG A 93 21.39 -4.18 -5.62
CA ARG A 93 21.62 -5.44 -4.88
C ARG A 93 20.61 -5.49 -3.73
N VAL A 94 19.80 -6.55 -3.70
CA VAL A 94 18.91 -6.87 -2.59
C VAL A 94 19.53 -8.03 -1.82
N SER A 95 19.55 -7.96 -0.49
CA SER A 95 20.06 -9.03 0.36
C SER A 95 19.07 -9.30 1.49
N PHE A 96 18.76 -10.58 1.69
CA PHE A 96 17.87 -11.05 2.75
C PHE A 96 18.42 -12.39 3.27
N HIS A 97 18.67 -12.47 4.58
CA HIS A 97 19.47 -13.52 5.20
C HIS A 97 20.83 -13.74 4.48
N ASP A 98 21.10 -14.97 4.05
CA ASP A 98 22.31 -15.41 3.36
C ASP A 98 22.22 -15.32 1.83
N GLN A 99 21.05 -14.93 1.29
CA GLN A 99 20.84 -14.75 -0.14
C GLN A 99 21.03 -13.29 -0.55
N SER A 100 21.56 -13.08 -1.76
CA SER A 100 21.66 -11.77 -2.39
C SER A 100 21.50 -11.88 -3.89
N GLU A 101 20.68 -10.99 -4.45
CA GLU A 101 20.39 -10.92 -5.88
C GLU A 101 20.60 -9.49 -6.40
N VAL A 102 20.99 -9.39 -7.67
CA VAL A 102 21.14 -8.09 -8.35
C VAL A 102 20.03 -7.94 -9.38
N VAL A 103 19.15 -6.98 -9.12
CA VAL A 103 17.99 -6.68 -9.95
C VAL A 103 18.17 -5.32 -10.63
N GLU A 104 17.42 -5.09 -11.71
CA GLU A 104 17.47 -3.84 -12.46
C GLU A 104 16.12 -3.12 -12.37
N THR A 105 16.14 -1.79 -12.20
CA THR A 105 14.91 -0.99 -12.20
C THR A 105 14.30 -0.90 -13.59
N ASP A 106 12.97 -0.92 -13.63
CA ASP A 106 12.18 -0.76 -14.84
C ASP A 106 12.10 0.72 -15.30
N GLU A 107 11.17 1.04 -16.20
CA GLU A 107 10.99 2.40 -16.71
C GLU A 107 10.48 3.39 -15.66
N LEU A 108 9.83 2.90 -14.61
CA LEU A 108 9.30 3.67 -13.48
C LEU A 108 10.25 3.69 -12.29
N GLY A 109 11.47 3.17 -12.44
CA GLY A 109 12.43 3.08 -11.35
C GLY A 109 12.11 1.97 -10.35
N ILE A 110 11.12 1.11 -10.63
CA ILE A 110 10.67 0.04 -9.74
C ILE A 110 11.52 -1.20 -9.99
N PHE A 111 11.87 -1.91 -8.93
CA PHE A 111 12.50 -3.23 -9.01
C PHE A 111 11.70 -4.28 -8.23
N HIS A 112 11.86 -5.54 -8.63
CA HIS A 112 11.28 -6.70 -7.96
C HIS A 112 12.36 -7.75 -7.76
N CYS A 113 12.35 -8.38 -6.59
CA CYS A 113 13.27 -9.44 -6.21
C CYS A 113 12.46 -10.55 -5.52
N PHE A 114 12.78 -11.80 -5.87
CA PHE A 114 12.20 -12.98 -5.28
C PHE A 114 13.33 -13.85 -4.72
N PHE A 115 13.14 -14.34 -3.50
CA PHE A 115 13.99 -15.36 -2.90
C PHE A 115 13.17 -16.60 -2.61
N GLU A 116 13.76 -17.77 -2.79
CA GLU A 116 13.20 -19.05 -2.40
C GLU A 116 14.15 -19.69 -1.39
N PHE A 117 13.65 -20.04 -0.22
CA PHE A 117 14.41 -20.71 0.84
C PHE A 117 14.04 -22.19 0.93
N ASP A 118 15.01 -23.04 1.25
CA ASP A 118 14.80 -24.49 1.38
C ASP A 118 14.18 -24.88 2.73
N SER A 119 14.35 -24.04 3.75
CA SER A 119 13.83 -24.25 5.10
C SER A 119 12.83 -23.17 5.48
N ASP A 120 11.75 -23.56 6.15
CA ASP A 120 10.76 -22.62 6.65
C ASP A 120 11.38 -21.62 7.64
N LEU A 121 11.12 -20.33 7.41
CA LEU A 121 11.39 -19.24 8.34
C LEU A 121 10.57 -19.43 9.63
N PRO A 122 10.97 -18.78 10.75
CA PRO A 122 10.37 -18.98 12.07
C PRO A 122 8.84 -18.86 12.07
N SER A 123 8.17 -19.61 12.93
CA SER A 123 6.74 -19.97 12.86
C SER A 123 5.72 -18.88 13.19
N GLU A 124 6.14 -17.74 13.71
CA GLU A 124 5.23 -16.65 14.10
C GLU A 124 5.36 -15.45 13.14
N PRO A 125 4.26 -14.75 12.80
CA PRO A 125 4.34 -13.54 12.00
C PRO A 125 5.14 -12.42 12.67
N HIS A 126 6.17 -11.92 12.00
CA HIS A 126 7.05 -10.86 12.51
C HIS A 126 7.64 -10.03 11.36
N PHE A 127 8.40 -8.99 11.72
CA PHE A 127 9.14 -8.16 10.77
C PHE A 127 10.62 -8.54 10.78
N GLU A 128 11.19 -8.67 9.60
CA GLU A 128 12.63 -8.84 9.37
C GLU A 128 13.17 -7.74 8.46
N THR A 129 14.49 -7.57 8.41
CA THR A 129 15.13 -6.50 7.64
C THR A 129 15.81 -7.05 6.39
N ALA A 130 15.50 -6.45 5.24
CA ALA A 130 16.24 -6.61 3.99
C ALA A 130 17.16 -5.41 3.76
N TYR A 131 18.28 -5.65 3.08
CA TYR A 131 19.29 -4.64 2.77
C TYR A 131 19.35 -4.37 1.28
N TYR A 132 19.46 -3.11 0.90
CA TYR A 132 19.46 -2.65 -0.48
C TYR A 132 20.66 -1.77 -0.75
N GLU A 133 21.36 -1.98 -1.86
CA GLU A 133 22.53 -1.20 -2.27
C GLU A 133 22.42 -0.79 -3.74
N LEU A 134 22.57 0.51 -4.02
CA LEU A 134 22.60 1.01 -5.39
C LEU A 134 24.00 0.78 -5.98
N LEU A 135 24.09 -0.06 -7.02
CA LEU A 135 25.39 -0.44 -7.60
C LEU A 135 25.88 0.51 -8.68
N ASP A 136 24.98 1.30 -9.27
CA ASP A 136 25.30 2.19 -10.37
C ASP A 136 25.45 3.65 -9.91
N GLU A 137 26.49 4.31 -10.41
CA GLU A 137 26.70 5.75 -10.21
C GLU A 137 25.83 6.57 -11.19
N VAL A 138 24.80 7.23 -10.67
CA VAL A 138 23.85 8.08 -11.41
C VAL A 138 24.34 9.52 -11.48
N VAL A 139 24.88 10.06 -10.38
CA VAL A 139 25.40 11.43 -10.27
C VAL A 139 26.83 11.46 -9.73
N GLU A 140 27.58 12.51 -10.10
CA GLU A 140 28.97 12.67 -9.61
C GLU A 140 28.97 12.87 -8.09
N ASN A 141 29.89 12.19 -7.39
CA ASN A 141 30.04 12.27 -5.94
C ASN A 141 28.79 11.84 -5.14
N GLN A 142 27.97 10.93 -5.67
CA GLN A 142 26.75 10.47 -4.97
C GLN A 142 27.02 9.73 -3.65
N GLY A 143 28.24 9.19 -3.46
CA GLY A 143 28.57 8.34 -2.33
C GLY A 143 28.01 6.92 -2.44
N GLU A 144 28.05 6.18 -1.34
CA GLU A 144 27.41 4.87 -1.22
C GLU A 144 25.96 5.05 -0.79
N ILE A 145 25.03 4.40 -1.50
CA ILE A 145 23.60 4.44 -1.18
C ILE A 145 23.18 3.04 -0.75
N LYS A 146 22.99 2.91 0.57
CA LYS A 146 22.49 1.72 1.24
C LYS A 146 21.30 2.09 2.09
N VAL A 147 20.25 1.27 2.04
CA VAL A 147 19.04 1.45 2.84
C VAL A 147 18.57 0.10 3.37
N GLU A 148 17.76 0.16 4.42
CA GLU A 148 17.10 -0.98 5.05
C GLU A 148 15.60 -0.90 4.73
N GLY A 149 14.95 -2.06 4.61
CA GLY A 149 13.52 -2.18 4.38
C GLY A 149 12.92 -3.36 5.13
N ASP A 150 11.64 -3.25 5.46
CA ASP A 150 10.94 -4.24 6.28
C ASP A 150 10.31 -5.34 5.42
N ILE A 151 10.44 -6.58 5.88
CA ILE A 151 9.80 -7.78 5.32
C ILE A 151 8.83 -8.33 6.36
N LEU A 152 7.54 -8.40 6.00
CA LEU A 152 6.53 -9.09 6.81
C LEU A 152 6.63 -10.59 6.57
N VAL A 153 7.21 -11.33 7.51
CA VAL A 153 7.22 -12.79 7.48
C VAL A 153 5.87 -13.29 7.99
N VAL A 154 5.18 -14.08 7.20
CA VAL A 154 3.90 -14.73 7.54
C VAL A 154 4.08 -16.23 7.38
N SER A 155 4.25 -16.94 8.49
CA SER A 155 4.53 -18.38 8.49
C SER A 155 3.49 -19.16 9.28
N GLY A 156 3.32 -20.42 8.86
CA GLY A 156 2.88 -21.60 9.63
C GLY A 156 1.49 -21.66 10.25
N GLU A 157 1.05 -20.59 10.94
CA GLU A 157 -0.03 -20.73 11.94
C GLU A 157 -1.00 -19.54 12.03
N ALA A 158 -0.82 -18.48 11.23
CA ALA A 158 -1.84 -17.43 11.11
C ALA A 158 -3.07 -17.98 10.34
N PRO A 159 -4.27 -18.02 10.92
CA PRO A 159 -5.45 -18.56 10.25
C PRO A 159 -6.03 -17.59 9.21
N LEU A 160 -5.82 -16.27 9.40
CA LEU A 160 -6.56 -15.24 8.68
C LEU A 160 -5.65 -14.13 8.16
N GLY A 161 -5.74 -13.83 6.88
CA GLY A 161 -5.23 -12.60 6.28
C GLY A 161 -6.36 -11.58 6.08
N VAL A 162 -6.01 -10.30 6.09
CA VAL A 162 -6.93 -9.21 5.72
C VAL A 162 -6.43 -8.61 4.43
N VAL A 163 -7.30 -8.50 3.42
CA VAL A 163 -7.03 -7.70 2.23
C VAL A 163 -7.97 -6.51 2.21
N SER A 164 -7.41 -5.32 2.27
CA SER A 164 -8.15 -4.07 2.22
C SER A 164 -7.90 -3.36 0.91
N ASP A 165 -8.96 -2.91 0.25
CA ASP A 165 -8.82 -1.84 -0.73
C ASP A 165 -8.39 -0.54 -0.05
N ILE A 166 -7.62 0.28 -0.76
CA ILE A 166 -7.44 1.69 -0.43
C ILE A 166 -8.29 2.49 -1.43
N ASP A 167 -9.23 3.29 -0.88
CA ASP A 167 -10.13 4.19 -1.62
C ASP A 167 -9.34 5.12 -2.59
N ASP A 168 -9.19 4.72 -3.85
CA ASP A 168 -8.29 5.38 -4.78
C ASP A 168 -8.98 5.83 -6.06
N THR A 169 -9.43 7.09 -6.06
CA THR A 169 -9.83 7.82 -7.28
C THR A 169 -8.85 8.95 -7.62
N VAL A 170 -7.54 8.69 -7.46
CA VAL A 170 -6.47 9.59 -7.94
C VAL A 170 -5.63 8.87 -9.00
N MET A 171 -6.24 8.49 -10.13
CA MET A 171 -5.45 8.22 -11.33
C MET A 171 -4.69 9.49 -11.72
N VAL A 172 -3.36 9.38 -11.78
CA VAL A 172 -2.49 10.52 -12.05
C VAL A 172 -2.39 10.71 -13.56
N SER A 173 -3.02 11.76 -14.09
CA SER A 173 -2.49 12.40 -15.30
C SER A 173 -1.53 13.50 -14.85
N HIS A 174 -0.43 13.75 -15.55
CA HIS A 174 0.52 14.86 -15.27
C HIS A 174 -0.10 16.29 -15.40
N SER A 175 -1.40 16.45 -15.18
CA SER A 175 -2.14 17.71 -15.18
C SER A 175 -2.17 18.35 -13.79
N THR A 176 -2.34 19.67 -13.74
CA THR A 176 -2.54 20.46 -12.51
C THR A 176 -3.76 20.04 -11.66
N ASN A 177 -4.62 19.15 -12.17
CA ASN A 177 -5.77 18.60 -11.45
C ASN A 177 -5.45 17.41 -10.53
N THR A 178 -4.30 16.74 -10.67
CA THR A 178 -3.93 15.61 -9.79
C THR A 178 -3.57 16.06 -8.39
N LEU A 179 -2.87 17.19 -8.25
CA LEU A 179 -2.67 17.91 -6.98
C LEU A 179 -3.98 18.13 -6.22
N LYS A 180 -5.02 18.58 -6.93
CA LYS A 180 -6.33 18.85 -6.35
C LYS A 180 -7.03 17.54 -5.98
N LYS A 181 -6.98 16.51 -6.83
CA LYS A 181 -7.57 15.19 -6.55
C LYS A 181 -6.90 14.49 -5.38
N LEU A 182 -5.57 14.51 -5.30
CA LEU A 182 -4.80 13.95 -4.18
C LEU A 182 -5.10 14.71 -2.89
N LYS A 183 -5.17 16.04 -2.95
CA LYS A 183 -5.63 16.84 -1.82
C LYS A 183 -7.08 16.50 -1.44
N LEU A 184 -7.97 16.22 -2.39
CA LEU A 184 -9.34 15.86 -2.08
C LEU A 184 -9.45 14.44 -1.48
N MET A 185 -8.65 13.49 -1.97
CA MET A 185 -8.52 12.16 -1.37
C MET A 185 -8.02 12.28 0.07
N LEU A 186 -6.85 12.88 0.31
CA LEU A 186 -6.26 12.94 1.65
C LEU A 186 -7.00 13.89 2.61
N PHE A 187 -7.53 15.03 2.12
CA PHE A 187 -8.11 16.07 2.98
C PHE A 187 -9.62 16.20 2.89
N LYS A 188 -10.29 15.79 1.80
CA LYS A 188 -11.77 15.77 1.73
C LYS A 188 -12.36 14.44 2.16
N ASN A 189 -11.66 13.31 2.00
CA ASN A 189 -11.90 12.12 2.83
C ASN A 189 -11.36 12.28 4.26
N ALA A 190 -10.97 13.51 4.67
CA ALA A 190 -10.87 13.90 6.08
C ALA A 190 -11.86 15.01 6.48
N ARG A 191 -12.34 15.84 5.53
CA ARG A 191 -13.27 16.98 5.78
C ARG A 191 -14.75 16.71 5.51
N THR A 192 -15.09 15.76 4.67
CA THR A 192 -16.48 15.42 4.30
C THR A 192 -16.85 13.96 4.57
N ARG A 193 -15.85 13.17 4.91
CA ARG A 193 -15.89 11.85 5.52
C ARG A 193 -14.64 11.85 6.37
N VAL A 194 -14.68 11.51 7.64
CA VAL A 194 -13.45 11.08 8.33
C VAL A 194 -13.01 9.78 7.62
N PRO A 195 -11.72 9.43 7.53
CA PRO A 195 -11.33 8.07 7.15
C PRO A 195 -12.10 7.16 8.10
N PHE A 196 -13.11 6.49 7.55
CA PHE A 196 -14.18 5.73 8.19
C PHE A 196 -14.06 5.62 9.72
N GLU A 197 -15.01 6.22 10.45
CA GLU A 197 -14.96 6.34 11.92
C GLU A 197 -14.61 4.98 12.57
N GLY A 198 -13.57 4.93 13.40
CA GLY A 198 -13.13 3.69 14.06
C GLY A 198 -12.43 2.65 13.18
N VAL A 199 -12.12 2.94 11.91
CA VAL A 199 -11.47 1.99 10.99
C VAL A 199 -10.08 1.58 11.46
N ALA A 200 -9.29 2.50 12.02
CA ALA A 200 -7.95 2.18 12.49
C ALA A 200 -8.01 1.18 13.65
N ALA A 201 -8.88 1.40 14.64
CA ALA A 201 -9.13 0.48 15.74
C ALA A 201 -9.64 -0.88 15.23
N PHE A 202 -10.50 -0.91 14.23
CA PHE A 202 -10.96 -2.16 13.64
C PHE A 202 -9.84 -2.91 12.91
N TYR A 203 -8.97 -2.23 12.17
CA TYR A 203 -7.82 -2.86 11.52
C TYR A 203 -6.82 -3.35 12.55
N ARG A 204 -6.58 -2.60 13.64
CA ARG A 204 -5.77 -3.07 14.77
C ARG A 204 -6.40 -4.30 15.44
N ALA A 205 -7.71 -4.33 15.59
CA ALA A 205 -8.42 -5.49 16.14
C ALA A 205 -8.29 -6.72 15.23
N LEU A 206 -8.45 -6.54 13.91
CA LEU A 206 -8.24 -7.61 12.92
C LEU A 206 -6.79 -8.09 12.92
N ARG A 207 -5.81 -7.17 12.92
CA ARG A 207 -4.38 -7.50 13.04
C ARG A 207 -4.08 -8.27 14.31
N LYS A 208 -4.67 -7.89 15.44
CA LYS A 208 -4.52 -8.58 16.72
C LYS A 208 -5.10 -9.99 16.69
N GLY A 209 -6.22 -10.19 15.99
CA GLY A 209 -6.94 -11.45 15.96
C GLY A 209 -7.68 -11.72 17.26
N ASN A 210 -8.04 -12.98 17.50
CA ASN A 210 -8.79 -13.43 18.67
C ASN A 210 -7.87 -14.06 19.74
N LEU A 211 -8.33 -14.12 20.99
CA LEU A 211 -7.63 -14.78 22.09
C LEU A 211 -7.28 -16.25 21.75
N GLY A 212 -6.01 -16.62 21.94
CA GLY A 212 -5.51 -17.98 21.69
C GLY A 212 -4.96 -18.20 20.28
N GLN A 213 -5.00 -17.19 19.41
CA GLN A 213 -4.32 -17.22 18.13
C GLN A 213 -2.80 -17.10 18.32
N LYS A 214 -2.03 -17.85 17.53
CA LYS A 214 -0.57 -17.99 17.68
C LYS A 214 0.25 -16.84 17.06
N GLY A 215 -0.39 -15.75 16.65
CA GLY A 215 0.27 -14.60 16.06
C GLY A 215 -0.72 -13.65 15.40
N PRO A 216 -0.28 -12.43 15.04
CA PRO A 216 -1.16 -11.43 14.44
C PRO A 216 -1.52 -11.77 12.99
N ASN A 217 -2.73 -11.40 12.57
CA ASN A 217 -3.19 -11.56 11.18
C ASN A 217 -2.45 -10.59 10.24
N PRO A 218 -1.83 -11.03 9.14
CA PRO A 218 -1.27 -10.10 8.17
C PRO A 218 -2.37 -9.22 7.55
N VAL A 219 -2.07 -7.94 7.36
CA VAL A 219 -2.96 -6.98 6.70
C VAL A 219 -2.25 -6.54 5.43
N PHE A 220 -2.88 -6.78 4.29
CA PHE A 220 -2.42 -6.40 2.97
C PHE A 220 -3.33 -5.31 2.43
N PHE A 221 -2.75 -4.32 1.80
CA PHE A 221 -3.50 -3.25 1.17
C PHE A 221 -3.31 -3.33 -0.33
N VAL A 222 -4.41 -3.26 -1.06
CA VAL A 222 -4.41 -3.30 -2.52
C VAL A 222 -5.00 -2.00 -3.01
N SER A 223 -4.44 -1.42 -4.06
CA SER A 223 -4.99 -0.21 -4.62
C SER A 223 -4.76 -0.05 -6.12
N SER A 224 -5.52 0.83 -6.75
CA SER A 224 -5.34 1.21 -8.16
C SER A 224 -4.52 2.51 -8.33
N SER A 225 -3.93 3.03 -7.26
CA SER A 225 -3.02 4.17 -7.32
C SER A 225 -1.64 3.78 -7.84
N GLU A 226 -0.94 4.74 -8.43
CA GLU A 226 0.47 4.59 -8.84
C GLU A 226 1.41 4.50 -7.62
N TRP A 227 2.58 3.88 -7.82
CA TRP A 227 3.59 3.67 -6.77
C TRP A 227 4.16 4.93 -6.14
N ASN A 228 4.11 6.05 -6.85
CA ASN A 228 4.49 7.36 -6.33
C ASN A 228 3.70 7.77 -5.06
N LEU A 229 2.55 7.13 -4.79
CA LEU A 229 1.75 7.35 -3.59
C LEU A 229 2.18 6.52 -2.38
N TYR A 230 3.14 5.59 -2.52
CA TYR A 230 3.56 4.70 -1.44
C TYR A 230 3.94 5.44 -0.17
N ASP A 231 4.93 6.33 -0.27
CA ASP A 231 5.48 7.12 0.84
C ASP A 231 4.40 7.92 1.59
N LEU A 232 3.48 8.50 0.82
CA LEU A 232 2.37 9.29 1.33
C LEU A 232 1.33 8.43 2.06
N LEU A 233 1.06 7.23 1.56
CA LEU A 233 0.14 6.27 2.18
C LEU A 233 0.73 5.72 3.48
N VAL A 234 2.04 5.42 3.51
CA VAL A 234 2.75 4.98 4.72
C VAL A 234 2.67 6.06 5.80
N ASP A 235 3.03 7.31 5.46
CA ASP A 235 2.96 8.44 6.39
C ASP A 235 1.51 8.66 6.90
N PHE A 236 0.51 8.47 6.04
CA PHE A 236 -0.89 8.56 6.41
C PHE A 236 -1.35 7.43 7.35
N PHE A 237 -0.90 6.20 7.10
CA PHE A 237 -1.22 5.05 7.94
C PHE A 237 -0.60 5.19 9.33
N GLU A 238 0.65 5.64 9.40
CA GLU A 238 1.31 5.94 10.68
C GLU A 238 0.54 7.03 11.44
N TYR A 239 0.20 8.14 10.76
CA TYR A 239 -0.55 9.24 11.38
C TYR A 239 -1.94 8.81 11.89
N ARG A 240 -2.62 7.90 11.19
CA ARG A 240 -3.94 7.39 11.56
C ARG A 240 -3.88 6.13 12.43
N GLU A 241 -2.67 5.68 12.80
CA GLU A 241 -2.44 4.46 13.57
C GLU A 241 -3.11 3.22 12.93
N ILE A 242 -3.13 3.18 11.59
CA ILE A 242 -3.51 1.99 10.82
C ILE A 242 -2.31 1.02 10.87
N PRO A 243 -2.53 -0.28 11.11
CA PRO A 243 -1.43 -1.24 11.14
C PRO A 243 -0.59 -1.21 9.86
N ALA A 244 0.74 -1.23 10.03
CA ALA A 244 1.65 -1.36 8.91
C ALA A 244 1.45 -2.71 8.21
N GLY A 245 1.49 -2.68 6.88
CA GLY A 245 1.30 -3.85 6.04
C GLY A 245 1.74 -3.59 4.60
N PRO A 246 1.99 -4.64 3.81
CA PRO A 246 2.38 -4.48 2.41
C PRO A 246 1.34 -3.72 1.60
N LEU A 247 1.79 -2.74 0.81
CA LEU A 247 0.97 -1.94 -0.11
C LEU A 247 1.22 -2.42 -1.55
N LEU A 248 0.21 -3.02 -2.17
CA LEU A 248 0.27 -3.48 -3.56
C LEU A 248 -0.38 -2.42 -4.47
N LEU A 249 0.44 -1.46 -4.91
CA LEU A 249 0.04 -0.36 -5.78
C LEU A 249 0.13 -0.73 -7.27
N GLN A 250 -0.47 0.06 -8.16
CA GLN A 250 -0.56 -0.23 -9.59
C GLN A 250 0.75 0.07 -10.30
N GLU A 251 1.30 -0.95 -10.97
CA GLU A 251 2.35 -0.81 -12.00
C GLU A 251 1.69 -0.53 -13.34
N LEU A 252 2.15 0.50 -14.06
CA LEU A 252 1.84 0.61 -15.48
C LEU A 252 2.71 -0.45 -16.20
N GLU A 253 2.06 -1.56 -16.56
CA GLU A 253 2.58 -2.65 -17.40
C GLU A 253 3.58 -3.64 -16.75
N HIS A 254 3.03 -4.80 -16.35
CA HIS A 254 3.58 -6.15 -16.59
C HIS A 254 4.74 -6.73 -15.73
N SER A 255 5.16 -6.21 -14.58
CA SER A 255 6.33 -6.79 -13.88
C SER A 255 6.01 -7.99 -12.97
N ILE A 256 5.13 -7.83 -11.97
CA ILE A 256 4.87 -8.90 -10.96
C ILE A 256 4.39 -10.22 -11.61
N PHE A 257 3.55 -10.11 -12.65
CA PHE A 257 2.86 -11.27 -13.26
C PHE A 257 3.67 -12.01 -14.32
N GLN A 258 4.80 -11.47 -14.79
CA GLN A 258 5.67 -12.20 -15.73
C GLN A 258 6.43 -13.34 -15.05
N PHE A 259 6.75 -13.19 -13.77
CA PHE A 259 7.40 -14.22 -12.96
C PHE A 259 6.40 -15.26 -12.43
N TRP A 260 5.16 -14.83 -12.17
CA TRP A 260 4.07 -15.65 -11.65
C TRP A 260 3.11 -16.12 -12.77
N LYS A 261 3.63 -16.83 -13.79
CA LYS A 261 2.81 -17.31 -14.91
C LYS A 261 1.92 -18.50 -14.51
N SER A 262 0.66 -18.21 -14.22
CA SER A 262 -0.48 -19.11 -14.47
C SER A 262 -1.70 -18.29 -14.88
N GLY A 263 -2.09 -18.38 -16.16
CA GLY A 263 -3.38 -17.90 -16.67
C GLY A 263 -3.38 -16.51 -17.29
N GLY A 264 -3.59 -16.46 -18.61
CA GLY A 264 -3.77 -15.22 -19.36
C GLY A 264 -5.18 -14.66 -19.24
N GLY A 265 -5.29 -13.34 -19.23
CA GLY A 265 -6.56 -12.63 -19.35
C GLY A 265 -6.39 -11.16 -18.99
N ASN A 266 -6.77 -10.29 -19.92
CA ASN A 266 -6.74 -8.83 -19.79
C ASN A 266 -7.69 -8.39 -18.66
N HIS A 267 -7.25 -8.28 -17.40
CA HIS A 267 -8.13 -8.22 -16.23
C HIS A 267 -7.69 -7.16 -15.19
N GLU A 268 -8.67 -6.70 -14.43
CA GLU A 268 -8.56 -5.63 -13.43
C GLU A 268 -7.36 -5.82 -12.49
N HIS A 269 -6.40 -4.89 -12.50
CA HIS A 269 -5.15 -4.96 -11.74
C HIS A 269 -5.31 -5.28 -10.24
N LYS A 270 -6.44 -4.89 -9.65
CA LYS A 270 -6.78 -5.18 -8.24
C LYS A 270 -7.06 -6.68 -8.03
N LEU A 271 -7.80 -7.32 -8.94
CA LEU A 271 -8.07 -8.76 -8.89
C LEU A 271 -6.78 -9.58 -9.07
N GLU A 272 -5.88 -9.16 -9.95
CA GLU A 272 -4.60 -9.84 -10.16
C GLU A 272 -3.74 -9.82 -8.90
N LYS A 273 -3.71 -8.71 -8.15
CA LYS A 273 -3.01 -8.62 -6.86
C LYS A 273 -3.65 -9.51 -5.80
N ILE A 274 -4.98 -9.58 -5.75
CA ILE A 274 -5.68 -10.50 -4.84
C ILE A 274 -5.33 -11.94 -5.19
N ARG A 275 -5.35 -12.33 -6.48
CA ARG A 275 -4.91 -13.67 -6.93
C ARG A 275 -3.48 -13.96 -6.51
N PHE A 276 -2.59 -12.99 -6.67
CA PHE A 276 -1.20 -13.12 -6.23
C PHE A 276 -1.12 -13.41 -4.73
N LEU A 277 -1.79 -12.61 -3.88
CA LEU A 277 -1.81 -12.85 -2.43
C LEU A 277 -2.41 -14.22 -2.07
N PHE A 278 -3.52 -14.60 -2.69
CA PHE A 278 -4.20 -15.86 -2.42
C PHE A 278 -3.33 -17.07 -2.78
N SER A 279 -2.51 -16.92 -3.81
CA SER A 279 -1.69 -18.01 -4.31
C SER A 279 -0.31 -18.03 -3.64
N PHE A 280 0.23 -16.86 -3.27
CA PHE A 280 1.47 -16.73 -2.50
C PHE A 280 1.30 -17.22 -1.05
N PHE A 281 0.10 -17.07 -0.48
CA PHE A 281 -0.23 -17.53 0.87
C PHE A 281 -1.25 -18.67 0.87
N PRO A 282 -0.90 -19.89 0.40
CA PRO A 282 -1.85 -20.98 0.13
C PRO A 282 -2.56 -21.54 1.38
N HIS A 283 -2.17 -21.12 2.59
CA HIS A 283 -2.78 -21.54 3.86
C HIS A 283 -3.68 -20.48 4.50
N LEU A 284 -3.55 -19.20 4.12
CA LEU A 284 -4.36 -18.11 4.72
C LEU A 284 -5.79 -18.07 4.19
N GLU A 285 -6.77 -18.03 5.08
CA GLU A 285 -8.12 -17.63 4.71
C GLU A 285 -8.23 -16.10 4.81
N PHE A 286 -9.13 -15.45 4.06
CA PHE A 286 -9.12 -13.99 3.91
C PHE A 286 -10.43 -13.33 4.29
N VAL A 287 -10.32 -12.22 5.01
CA VAL A 287 -11.35 -11.18 5.06
C VAL A 287 -11.02 -10.11 4.02
N LEU A 288 -11.99 -9.76 3.19
CA LEU A 288 -11.85 -8.73 2.15
C LEU A 288 -12.63 -7.48 2.57
N ILE A 289 -12.01 -6.30 2.51
CA ILE A 289 -12.59 -5.03 2.90
C ILE A 289 -12.48 -4.05 1.75
N GLY A 290 -13.59 -3.49 1.29
CA GLY A 290 -13.60 -2.53 0.17
C GLY A 290 -14.81 -1.61 0.19
N ASP A 291 -15.08 -0.96 -0.93
CA ASP A 291 -16.13 0.04 -1.05
C ASP A 291 -17.06 -0.18 -2.26
N SER A 292 -18.32 0.24 -2.13
CA SER A 292 -19.34 0.07 -3.17
C SER A 292 -19.29 1.12 -4.29
N GLY A 293 -18.44 2.15 -4.15
CA GLY A 293 -18.21 3.18 -5.17
C GLY A 293 -17.26 2.72 -6.28
N GLN A 294 -16.50 1.66 -6.02
CA GLN A 294 -15.65 0.96 -6.97
C GLN A 294 -16.26 -0.39 -7.40
N ARG A 295 -15.46 -1.21 -8.08
CA ARG A 295 -15.83 -2.57 -8.50
C ARG A 295 -15.46 -3.64 -7.47
N ASP A 296 -15.23 -3.25 -6.21
CA ASP A 296 -14.79 -4.18 -5.16
C ASP A 296 -15.79 -5.33 -4.93
N PRO A 297 -17.13 -5.09 -4.90
CA PRO A 297 -18.09 -6.19 -4.84
C PRO A 297 -17.87 -7.25 -5.93
N GLU A 298 -17.71 -6.82 -7.18
CA GLU A 298 -17.54 -7.70 -8.33
C GLU A 298 -16.19 -8.43 -8.29
N ILE A 299 -15.12 -7.70 -7.95
CA ILE A 299 -13.76 -8.25 -7.81
C ILE A 299 -13.72 -9.32 -6.72
N TYR A 300 -14.32 -9.04 -5.56
CA TYR A 300 -14.34 -9.99 -4.45
C TYR A 300 -15.23 -11.19 -4.74
N LEU A 301 -16.34 -11.02 -5.48
CA LEU A 301 -17.15 -12.16 -5.93
C LEU A 301 -16.36 -13.06 -6.88
N GLN A 302 -15.59 -12.46 -7.79
CA GLN A 302 -14.72 -13.22 -8.66
C GLN A 302 -13.64 -13.97 -7.87
N ALA A 303 -13.00 -13.32 -6.89
CA ALA A 303 -12.04 -13.98 -6.00
C ALA A 303 -12.67 -15.14 -5.22
N ALA A 304 -13.88 -14.97 -4.67
CA ALA A 304 -14.61 -16.01 -3.95
C ALA A 304 -14.98 -17.21 -4.85
N ARG A 305 -15.30 -16.97 -6.13
CA ARG A 305 -15.56 -18.03 -7.12
C ARG A 305 -14.29 -18.80 -7.49
N GLU A 306 -13.17 -18.09 -7.66
CA GLU A 306 -11.88 -18.68 -8.05
C GLU A 306 -11.21 -19.43 -6.90
N TYR A 307 -11.45 -19.00 -5.66
CA TYR A 307 -10.88 -19.60 -4.45
C TYR A 307 -11.97 -19.94 -3.42
N PRO A 308 -12.78 -20.99 -3.65
CA PRO A 308 -13.81 -21.42 -2.72
C PRO A 308 -13.26 -21.67 -1.31
N HIS A 309 -14.05 -21.35 -0.28
CA HIS A 309 -13.71 -21.47 1.16
C HIS A 309 -12.56 -20.59 1.68
N ARG A 310 -11.85 -19.89 0.79
CA ARG A 310 -10.72 -19.02 1.13
C ARG A 310 -11.15 -17.60 1.49
N VAL A 311 -12.38 -17.21 1.18
CA VAL A 311 -12.96 -15.90 1.59
C VAL A 311 -13.93 -16.14 2.75
N LYS A 312 -13.64 -15.55 3.92
CA LYS A 312 -14.39 -15.74 5.17
C LYS A 312 -15.44 -14.69 5.44
N ALA A 313 -15.17 -13.47 4.97
CA ALA A 313 -16.14 -12.40 4.98
C ALA A 313 -15.72 -11.34 3.97
N VAL A 314 -16.73 -10.64 3.46
CA VAL A 314 -16.54 -9.47 2.62
C VAL A 314 -17.26 -8.30 3.26
N TYR A 315 -16.53 -7.27 3.63
CA TYR A 315 -17.06 -6.03 4.18
C TYR A 315 -17.01 -4.94 3.11
N ILE A 316 -18.17 -4.56 2.58
CA ILE A 316 -18.29 -3.50 1.57
C ILE A 316 -18.90 -2.27 2.22
N ARG A 317 -18.11 -1.21 2.26
CA ARG A 317 -18.57 0.11 2.69
C ARG A 317 -19.55 0.68 1.67
N CYS A 318 -20.73 1.07 2.14
CA CYS A 318 -21.73 1.71 1.31
C CYS A 318 -21.43 3.20 1.08
N ILE A 319 -21.20 3.55 -0.19
CA ILE A 319 -21.09 4.93 -0.64
C ILE A 319 -22.42 5.39 -1.23
N GLY A 320 -23.07 6.35 -0.57
CA GLY A 320 -24.34 6.92 -1.05
C GLY A 320 -25.50 5.93 -0.93
N LYS A 321 -26.22 5.66 -2.02
CA LYS A 321 -27.40 4.77 -2.03
C LYS A 321 -27.05 3.34 -2.45
N ALA A 322 -25.86 2.86 -2.08
CA ALA A 322 -25.36 1.55 -2.50
C ALA A 322 -26.26 0.37 -2.10
N HIS A 323 -26.93 0.43 -0.94
CA HIS A 323 -27.96 -0.54 -0.54
C HIS A 323 -29.16 -0.63 -1.50
N LYS A 324 -29.29 0.32 -2.44
CA LYS A 324 -30.32 0.35 -3.49
C LYS A 324 -29.74 0.06 -4.88
N ASN A 325 -28.43 -0.17 -4.98
CA ASN A 325 -27.78 -0.53 -6.23
C ASN A 325 -28.08 -2.00 -6.53
N ARG A 326 -28.86 -2.22 -7.59
CA ARG A 326 -29.25 -3.56 -8.04
C ARG A 326 -28.05 -4.46 -8.31
N GLN A 327 -26.98 -3.95 -8.89
CA GLN A 327 -25.77 -4.72 -9.21
C GLN A 327 -25.09 -5.21 -7.93
N THR A 328 -24.93 -4.33 -6.93
CA THR A 328 -24.35 -4.68 -5.64
C THR A 328 -25.21 -5.72 -4.90
N LEU A 329 -26.53 -5.62 -4.97
CA LEU A 329 -27.46 -6.60 -4.38
C LEU A 329 -27.43 -7.94 -5.11
N GLU A 330 -27.30 -7.94 -6.43
CA GLU A 330 -27.11 -9.17 -7.23
C GLU A 330 -25.80 -9.86 -6.84
N VAL A 331 -24.71 -9.10 -6.69
CA VAL A 331 -23.42 -9.62 -6.19
C VAL A 331 -23.56 -10.23 -4.80
N ALA A 332 -24.26 -9.57 -3.87
CA ALA A 332 -24.49 -10.10 -2.52
C ALA A 332 -25.28 -11.43 -2.54
N SER A 333 -26.30 -11.54 -3.40
CA SER A 333 -27.04 -12.80 -3.59
C SER A 333 -26.16 -13.92 -4.19
N GLU A 334 -25.25 -13.58 -5.09
CA GLU A 334 -24.29 -14.55 -5.62
C GLU A 334 -23.27 -15.00 -4.57
N MET A 335 -22.81 -14.10 -3.70
CA MET A 335 -21.95 -14.44 -2.56
C MET A 335 -22.63 -15.39 -1.57
N GLU A 336 -23.92 -15.17 -1.29
CA GLU A 336 -24.71 -16.04 -0.43
C GLU A 336 -24.78 -17.48 -0.98
N LYS A 337 -24.90 -17.65 -2.31
CA LYS A 337 -24.86 -18.98 -2.96
C LYS A 337 -23.51 -19.68 -2.81
N LEU A 338 -22.44 -18.94 -2.53
CA LEU A 338 -21.10 -19.46 -2.27
C LEU A 338 -20.81 -19.66 -0.77
N ASP A 339 -21.78 -19.42 0.10
CA ASP A 339 -21.62 -19.44 1.56
C ASP A 339 -20.55 -18.44 2.06
N VAL A 340 -20.43 -17.31 1.37
CA VAL A 340 -19.52 -16.21 1.74
C VAL A 340 -20.35 -15.03 2.26
N PRO A 341 -20.24 -14.66 3.55
CA PRO A 341 -20.99 -13.53 4.08
C PRO A 341 -20.44 -12.22 3.50
N MET A 342 -21.29 -11.50 2.78
CA MET A 342 -21.00 -10.16 2.26
C MET A 342 -21.90 -9.15 2.98
N LEU A 343 -21.28 -8.27 3.78
CA LEU A 343 -21.98 -7.24 4.52
C LEU A 343 -21.79 -5.90 3.81
N LEU A 344 -22.92 -5.28 3.46
CA LEU A 344 -22.99 -3.88 3.06
C LEU A 344 -23.07 -3.06 4.36
N ILE A 345 -22.01 -2.34 4.70
CA ILE A 345 -21.88 -1.65 6.00
C ILE A 345 -21.97 -0.13 5.84
N GLU A 346 -22.67 0.53 6.77
CA GLU A 346 -22.69 2.00 6.85
C GLU A 346 -21.59 2.54 7.77
N ASN A 347 -21.22 1.78 8.81
CA ASN A 347 -20.23 2.13 9.83
C ASN A 347 -19.37 0.91 10.21
N THR A 348 -18.22 1.17 10.86
CA THR A 348 -17.26 0.12 11.25
C THR A 348 -17.83 -0.83 12.30
N GLU A 349 -18.79 -0.37 13.12
CA GLU A 349 -19.36 -1.17 14.20
C GLU A 349 -20.07 -2.43 13.67
N GLU A 350 -20.77 -2.33 12.54
CA GLU A 350 -21.43 -3.47 11.90
C GLU A 350 -20.43 -4.56 11.49
N ALA A 351 -19.32 -4.16 10.87
CA ALA A 351 -18.24 -5.08 10.51
C ALA A 351 -17.58 -5.68 11.75
N ALA A 352 -17.32 -4.87 12.78
CA ALA A 352 -16.71 -5.29 14.04
C ALA A 352 -17.59 -6.31 14.78
N ARG A 353 -18.91 -6.10 14.84
CA ARG A 353 -19.86 -7.06 15.43
C ARG A 353 -19.84 -8.39 14.70
N HIS A 354 -19.87 -8.37 13.37
CA HIS A 354 -19.76 -9.60 12.57
C HIS A 354 -18.42 -10.30 12.79
N ALA A 355 -17.32 -9.54 12.79
CA ALA A 355 -15.98 -10.06 13.02
C ALA A 355 -15.86 -10.72 14.39
N LEU A 356 -16.45 -10.11 15.43
CA LEU A 356 -16.50 -10.64 16.78
C LEU A 356 -17.29 -11.96 16.84
N MET A 357 -18.48 -11.99 16.24
CA MET A 357 -19.35 -13.19 16.24
C MET A 357 -18.69 -14.40 15.55
N ASN A 358 -17.83 -14.15 14.57
CA ASN A 358 -17.09 -15.19 13.85
C ASN A 358 -15.68 -15.42 14.41
N GLY A 359 -15.31 -14.75 15.50
CA GLY A 359 -14.01 -14.92 16.14
C GLY A 359 -12.82 -14.41 15.34
N TYR A 360 -13.02 -13.42 14.45
CA TYR A 360 -11.94 -12.75 13.71
C TYR A 360 -11.24 -11.66 14.54
N ILE A 361 -11.94 -11.13 15.55
CA ILE A 361 -11.39 -10.15 16.50
C ILE A 361 -11.71 -10.56 17.93
N ASP A 362 -10.86 -10.15 18.86
CA ASP A 362 -11.06 -10.37 20.28
C ASP A 362 -12.12 -9.44 20.90
N PRO A 363 -13.00 -9.91 21.83
CA PRO A 363 -13.96 -9.07 22.53
C PRO A 363 -13.35 -7.85 23.24
N SER A 364 -12.09 -7.93 23.71
CA SER A 364 -11.40 -6.80 24.34
C SER A 364 -11.14 -5.63 23.40
N SER A 365 -11.28 -5.82 22.09
CA SER A 365 -11.04 -4.77 21.08
C SER A 365 -12.27 -3.87 20.88
N MET A 366 -13.46 -4.32 21.26
CA MET A 366 -14.72 -3.57 21.04
C MET A 366 -14.76 -2.20 21.73
N PRO A 367 -14.29 -2.02 22.99
CA PRO A 367 -14.28 -0.71 23.63
C PRO A 367 -13.42 0.32 22.91
N ASP A 368 -12.28 -0.09 22.34
CA ASP A 368 -11.41 0.81 21.59
C ASP A 368 -12.02 1.20 20.24
N ILE A 369 -12.70 0.26 19.57
CA ILE A 369 -13.46 0.55 18.33
C ILE A 369 -14.59 1.53 18.62
N ALA A 370 -15.38 1.29 19.68
CA ALA A 370 -16.47 2.18 20.09
C ALA A 370 -15.98 3.59 20.44
N ARG A 371 -14.88 3.70 21.20
CA ARG A 371 -14.28 5.00 21.53
C ARG A 371 -13.84 5.76 20.28
N GLN A 372 -13.15 5.09 19.35
CA GLN A 372 -12.69 5.76 18.14
C GLN A 372 -13.85 6.13 17.20
N LEU A 373 -14.91 5.33 17.14
CA LEU A 373 -16.15 5.69 16.47
C LEU A 373 -16.72 7.00 17.04
N GLU A 374 -16.83 7.13 18.36
CA GLU A 374 -17.32 8.35 19.01
C GLU A 374 -16.40 9.56 18.79
N GLU A 375 -15.08 9.38 18.86
CA GLU A 375 -14.09 10.43 18.61
C GLU A 375 -14.16 10.93 17.16
N ASP A 376 -14.20 10.02 16.19
CA ASP A 376 -14.26 10.36 14.78
C ASP A 376 -15.64 10.96 14.41
N HIS A 377 -16.74 10.51 15.02
CA HIS A 377 -18.08 11.10 14.82
C HIS A 377 -18.17 12.54 15.34
N ASN A 378 -17.51 12.83 16.46
CA ASN A 378 -17.43 14.18 17.02
C ASN A 378 -16.31 15.02 16.39
N PHE A 379 -15.50 14.45 15.49
CA PHE A 379 -14.40 15.15 14.84
C PHE A 379 -14.92 16.08 13.74
N THR A 380 -15.16 17.33 14.08
CA THR A 380 -15.37 18.38 13.09
C THR A 380 -14.02 18.93 12.64
N PHE A 381 -13.71 18.90 11.34
CA PHE A 381 -12.46 19.49 10.84
C PHE A 381 -12.36 21.01 11.09
N THR A 382 -13.44 21.67 11.56
CA THR A 382 -13.39 23.05 12.08
C THR A 382 -12.67 23.16 13.41
N ASP A 383 -12.68 22.15 14.27
CA ASP A 383 -12.10 22.21 15.63
C ASP A 383 -10.57 22.29 15.62
N THR A 384 -9.94 21.93 14.49
CA THR A 384 -8.51 22.16 14.22
C THR A 384 -8.20 23.53 13.60
N PHE A 385 -9.22 24.33 13.26
CA PHE A 385 -9.08 25.72 12.78
C PHE A 385 -9.63 26.76 13.75
N THR A 386 -10.63 26.43 14.58
CA THR A 386 -11.31 27.39 15.47
C THR A 386 -10.77 27.40 16.90
N SER A 387 -10.12 26.33 17.36
CA SER A 387 -9.51 26.30 18.69
C SER A 387 -8.31 27.25 18.85
N GLU A 388 -7.79 27.83 17.76
CA GLU A 388 -6.64 28.75 17.77
C GLU A 388 -6.99 30.24 17.56
N GLU A 389 -8.26 30.64 17.44
CA GLU A 389 -8.62 32.08 17.46
C GLU A 389 -8.81 32.65 18.89
N ALA A 390 -8.76 31.79 19.92
CA ALA A 390 -9.03 32.22 21.31
C ALA A 390 -7.78 32.55 22.16
N THR A 391 -6.56 32.37 21.66
CA THR A 391 -5.33 32.56 22.46
C THR A 391 -4.33 33.59 21.92
N VAL A 392 -4.77 34.51 21.06
CA VAL A 392 -3.99 35.70 20.70
C VAL A 392 -4.83 36.95 20.92
N SER A 393 -5.16 37.20 22.19
CA SER A 393 -5.75 38.45 22.67
C SER A 393 -5.42 38.60 24.16
N SER A 394 -4.15 38.90 24.45
CA SER A 394 -3.72 39.58 25.68
C SER A 394 -2.39 40.26 25.45
#